data_AF-M2NMI3-F1
#
_entry.id   AF-M2NMI3-F1
#
_cell.length_a   1.000
_cell.length_b   1.000
_cell.length_c   1.000
_cell.angle_alpha   90.00
_cell.angle_beta   90.00
_cell.angle_gamma   90.00
#
_symmetry.space_group_name_H-M   'P 1'
#
loop_
_entity.id
_entity.type
_entity.pdbx_description
1 polymer ?
#
loop_
_entity_poly.entity_id
_entity_poly.type
_entity_poly.pdbx_seq_one_letter_code
_entity_poly.pdbx_strand_id
1 'polypeptide(L)'
;MASLDKHERELKSNKYPYMRNPSAYPENEKYIESMSRFTSLMTERISYPLEEKYRGNGMTKEELDRTLGKEQEEKALTETEDLMILNLAPGNVEMLKPMIENIDDRFTEEEQQIIVDCVKEVYRCDEQET
;
A
#
# COMPACT_ATOMS: atom_id res chain seq x y z
N MET A 1 9.13 34.96 -4.79
CA MET A 1 7.74 34.76 -5.25
C MET A 1 7.68 33.74 -6.39
N ALA A 2 8.41 33.91 -7.51
CA ALA A 2 8.39 32.97 -8.64
C ALA A 2 8.63 31.47 -8.31
N SER A 3 9.40 31.14 -7.27
CA SER A 3 9.65 29.75 -6.86
C SER A 3 8.47 29.10 -6.14
N LEU A 4 7.66 29.90 -5.40
CA LEU A 4 6.42 29.42 -4.76
C LEU A 4 5.33 29.23 -5.81
N ASP A 5 5.21 30.17 -6.75
CA ASP A 5 4.25 30.07 -7.86
C ASP A 5 4.53 28.85 -8.76
N LYS A 6 5.81 28.50 -8.94
CA LYS A 6 6.21 27.29 -9.67
C LYS A 6 5.85 26.02 -8.89
N HIS A 7 6.10 26.02 -7.57
CA HIS A 7 5.81 24.87 -6.72
C HIS A 7 4.30 24.60 -6.62
N GLU A 8 3.48 25.64 -6.43
CA GLU A 8 2.01 25.50 -6.43
C GLU A 8 1.48 25.01 -7.78
N ARG A 9 2.09 25.43 -8.89
CA ARG A 9 1.71 24.96 -10.23
C ARG A 9 2.09 23.50 -10.45
N GLU A 10 3.23 23.05 -9.93
CA GLU A 10 3.63 21.65 -9.96
C GLU A 10 2.65 20.80 -9.15
N LEU A 11 2.27 21.25 -7.95
CA LEU A 11 1.26 20.56 -7.15
C LEU A 11 -0.09 20.50 -7.89
N LYS A 12 -0.51 21.52 -8.62
CA LYS A 12 -1.75 21.47 -9.41
C LYS A 12 -1.62 20.73 -10.74
N SER A 13 -0.49 20.07 -11.00
CA SER A 13 -0.29 19.32 -12.24
C SER A 13 -0.80 17.89 -12.15
N ASN A 14 -1.22 17.33 -13.29
CA ASN A 14 -1.63 15.92 -13.42
C ASN A 14 -0.50 14.91 -13.17
N LYS A 15 0.69 15.38 -12.78
CA LYS A 15 1.83 14.55 -12.39
C LYS A 15 1.57 13.86 -11.04
N TYR A 16 0.79 14.48 -10.16
CA TYR A 16 0.53 13.93 -8.83
C TYR A 16 -0.77 13.11 -8.80
N PRO A 17 -0.78 11.95 -8.09
CA PRO A 17 -1.95 11.07 -8.03
C PRO A 17 -3.23 11.75 -7.58
N TYR A 18 -3.18 12.67 -6.63
CA TYR A 18 -4.36 13.36 -6.11
C TYR A 18 -5.10 14.21 -7.15
N MET A 19 -4.40 14.74 -8.16
CA MET A 19 -5.06 15.50 -9.24
C MET A 19 -5.84 14.57 -10.19
N ARG A 20 -5.38 13.33 -10.33
CA ARG A 20 -5.99 12.34 -11.23
C ARG A 20 -7.02 11.46 -10.52
N ASN A 21 -6.90 11.31 -9.22
CA ASN A 21 -7.71 10.43 -8.40
C ASN A 21 -8.35 11.19 -7.21
N PRO A 22 -9.11 12.27 -7.46
CA PRO A 22 -9.68 13.07 -6.38
C PRO A 22 -10.56 12.26 -5.41
N SER A 23 -11.15 11.15 -5.86
CA SER A 23 -11.95 10.27 -4.98
C SER A 23 -11.12 9.63 -3.87
N ALA A 24 -9.82 9.40 -4.12
CA ALA A 24 -8.90 8.81 -3.15
C ALA A 24 -8.25 9.83 -2.21
N TYR A 25 -8.23 11.11 -2.58
CA TYR A 25 -7.58 12.20 -1.84
C TYR A 25 -8.53 13.40 -1.64
N PRO A 26 -9.60 13.26 -0.85
CA PRO A 26 -10.54 14.35 -0.64
C PRO A 26 -9.86 15.49 0.15
N GLU A 27 -10.31 16.73 -0.03
CA GLU A 27 -9.73 17.93 0.61
C GLU A 27 -9.86 17.96 2.16
N ASN A 28 -10.48 16.95 2.77
CA ASN A 28 -10.66 16.80 4.22
C ASN A 28 -9.91 15.56 4.74
N GLU A 29 -9.96 15.31 6.06
CA GLU A 29 -9.33 14.14 6.71
C GLU A 29 -9.84 12.77 6.18
N LYS A 30 -10.70 12.72 5.16
CA LYS A 30 -11.16 11.48 4.54
C LYS A 30 -10.07 10.74 3.77
N TYR A 31 -8.89 11.31 3.51
CA TYR A 31 -7.75 10.51 3.04
C TYR A 31 -7.39 9.40 4.05
N ILE A 32 -7.72 9.59 5.35
CA ILE A 32 -7.62 8.56 6.39
C ILE A 32 -8.54 7.37 6.07
N GLU A 33 -9.71 7.59 5.45
CA GLU A 33 -10.59 6.50 4.98
C GLU A 33 -9.91 5.70 3.88
N SER A 34 -9.25 6.36 2.92
CA SER A 34 -8.46 5.69 1.88
C SER A 34 -7.30 4.89 2.48
N MET A 35 -6.54 5.47 3.42
CA MET A 35 -5.47 4.75 4.12
C MET A 35 -6.01 3.51 4.87
N SER A 36 -7.09 3.68 5.64
CA SER A 36 -7.74 2.60 6.36
C SER A 36 -8.25 1.50 5.43
N ARG A 37 -8.81 1.88 4.27
CA ARG A 37 -9.24 0.93 3.24
C ARG A 37 -8.05 0.17 2.66
N PHE A 38 -6.95 0.85 2.34
CA PHE A 38 -5.73 0.20 1.86
C PHE A 38 -5.18 -0.80 2.88
N THR A 39 -5.04 -0.42 4.15
CA THR A 39 -4.59 -1.32 5.22
C THR A 39 -5.53 -2.52 5.39
N SER A 40 -6.83 -2.31 5.23
CA SER A 40 -7.83 -3.38 5.29
C SER A 40 -7.66 -4.38 4.14
N LEU A 41 -7.44 -3.91 2.91
CA LEU A 41 -7.17 -4.77 1.75
C LEU A 41 -5.85 -5.53 1.88
N MET A 42 -4.80 -4.88 2.40
CA MET A 42 -3.53 -5.53 2.72
C MET A 42 -3.72 -6.68 3.73
N THR A 43 -4.52 -6.43 4.77
CA THR A 43 -4.85 -7.45 5.77
C THR A 43 -5.61 -8.63 5.13
N GLU A 44 -6.62 -8.33 4.32
CA GLU A 44 -7.46 -9.34 3.67
C GLU A 44 -6.67 -10.21 2.67
N ARG A 45 -5.78 -9.59 1.90
CA ARG A 45 -5.14 -10.24 0.73
C ARG A 45 -3.74 -10.77 1.00
N ILE A 46 -3.11 -10.36 2.11
CA ILE A 46 -1.77 -10.82 2.49
C ILE A 46 -1.83 -11.49 3.86
N SER A 47 -2.31 -10.80 4.89
CA SER A 47 -2.28 -11.33 6.26
C SER A 47 -3.22 -12.51 6.48
N TYR A 48 -4.45 -12.49 6.00
CA TYR A 48 -5.38 -13.62 6.17
C TYR A 48 -4.93 -14.89 5.41
N PRO A 49 -4.52 -14.83 4.13
CA PRO A 49 -3.96 -15.99 3.44
C PRO A 49 -2.73 -16.56 4.15
N LEU A 50 -1.92 -15.68 4.77
CA LEU A 50 -0.78 -16.11 5.57
C LEU A 50 -1.22 -16.89 6.82
N GLU A 51 -2.25 -16.41 7.53
CA GLU A 51 -2.82 -17.13 8.67
C GLU A 51 -3.38 -18.51 8.25
N GLU A 52 -4.03 -18.58 7.09
CA GLU A 52 -4.56 -19.84 6.54
C GLU A 52 -3.44 -20.81 6.16
N LYS A 53 -2.34 -20.32 5.56
CA LYS A 53 -1.14 -21.12 5.24
C LYS A 53 -0.58 -21.85 6.47
N TYR A 54 -0.64 -21.22 7.64
CA TYR A 54 -0.15 -21.82 8.89
C TYR A 54 -1.22 -22.62 9.65
N ARG A 55 -2.51 -22.38 9.37
CA ARG A 55 -3.61 -23.11 9.98
C ARG A 55 -3.59 -24.57 9.55
N GLY A 56 -3.43 -25.48 10.50
CA GLY A 56 -3.47 -26.93 10.25
C GLY A 56 -2.11 -27.60 10.03
N ASN A 57 -0.99 -26.87 10.15
CA ASN A 57 0.36 -27.43 10.01
C ASN A 57 0.84 -28.29 11.20
N GLY A 58 -0.07 -28.70 12.10
CA GLY A 58 0.27 -29.54 13.26
C GLY A 58 1.19 -28.86 14.29
N MET A 59 1.44 -27.55 14.15
CA MET A 59 2.20 -26.75 15.09
C MET A 59 1.46 -26.59 16.41
N THR A 60 2.22 -26.48 17.50
CA THR A 60 1.64 -26.01 18.77
C THR A 60 1.21 -24.55 18.63
N LYS A 61 0.29 -24.11 19.50
CA LYS A 61 -0.17 -22.71 19.49
C LYS A 61 0.98 -21.72 19.65
N GLU A 62 1.95 -22.01 20.52
CA GLU A 62 3.09 -21.13 20.79
C GLU A 62 4.06 -21.05 19.59
N GLU A 63 4.27 -22.15 18.87
CA GLU A 63 5.08 -22.17 17.65
C GLU A 63 4.36 -21.42 16.52
N LEU A 64 3.05 -21.62 16.39
CA LEU A 64 2.22 -20.90 15.43
C LEU A 64 2.30 -19.39 15.68
N ASP A 65 2.02 -18.94 16.90
CA ASP A 65 2.03 -17.53 17.28
C ASP A 65 3.40 -16.89 17.01
N ARG A 66 4.50 -17.62 17.27
CA ARG A 66 5.87 -17.14 17.01
C ARG A 66 6.17 -17.03 15.51
N THR A 67 5.89 -18.06 14.73
CA THR A 67 6.24 -18.09 13.31
C THR A 67 5.36 -17.15 12.49
N LEU A 68 4.04 -17.21 12.69
CA LEU A 68 3.08 -16.33 12.05
C LEU A 68 3.34 -14.87 12.44
N GLY A 69 3.51 -14.60 13.75
CA GLY A 69 3.75 -13.24 14.23
C GLY A 69 5.00 -12.62 13.63
N LYS A 70 6.07 -13.41 13.49
CA LYS A 70 7.31 -12.95 12.84
C LYS A 70 7.10 -12.62 11.36
N GLU A 71 6.45 -13.50 10.59
CA GLU A 71 6.23 -13.25 9.15
C GLU A 71 5.23 -12.10 8.93
N GLN A 72 4.24 -11.92 9.82
CA GLN A 72 3.34 -10.77 9.80
C GLN A 72 4.08 -9.45 10.11
N GLU A 73 5.02 -9.45 11.06
CA GLU A 73 5.85 -8.28 11.37
C GLU A 73 6.77 -7.92 10.19
N GLU A 74 7.39 -8.91 9.54
CA GLU A 74 8.22 -8.71 8.34
C GLU A 74 7.41 -8.15 7.16
N LYS A 75 6.14 -8.55 7.03
CA LYS A 75 5.22 -8.08 5.99
C LYS A 75 4.44 -6.81 6.35
N ALA A 76 4.55 -6.31 7.57
CA ALA A 76 3.91 -5.07 7.95
C ALA A 76 4.62 -3.89 7.29
N LEU A 77 3.86 -2.97 6.69
CA LEU A 77 4.41 -1.71 6.19
C LEU A 77 4.71 -0.77 7.35
N THR A 78 5.82 -0.05 7.27
CA THR A 78 6.07 1.04 8.22
C THR A 78 5.22 2.25 7.85
N GLU A 79 5.00 3.15 8.82
CA GLU A 79 4.27 4.41 8.58
C GLU A 79 4.91 5.22 7.43
N THR A 80 6.23 5.19 7.30
CA THR A 80 6.94 5.90 6.22
C THR A 80 6.64 5.27 4.85
N GLU A 81 6.60 3.94 4.76
CA GLU A 81 6.28 3.22 3.53
C GLU A 81 4.83 3.45 3.12
N ASP A 82 3.89 3.40 4.08
CA ASP A 82 2.48 3.71 3.84
C ASP A 82 2.31 5.14 3.30
N LEU A 83 3.02 6.12 3.89
CA LEU A 83 2.99 7.50 3.41
C LEU A 83 3.63 7.65 2.02
N MET A 84 4.70 6.92 1.71
CA MET A 84 5.30 6.93 0.38
C MET A 84 4.35 6.37 -0.67
N ILE A 85 3.72 5.24 -0.38
CA ILE A 85 2.73 4.59 -1.24
C ILE A 85 1.51 5.51 -1.43
N LEU A 86 1.00 6.12 -0.37
CA LEU A 86 -0.08 7.10 -0.44
C LEU A 86 0.29 8.28 -1.34
N ASN A 87 1.48 8.87 -1.17
CA ASN A 87 1.86 10.07 -1.90
C ASN A 87 2.15 9.84 -3.38
N LEU A 88 2.72 8.69 -3.72
CA LEU A 88 3.22 8.40 -5.06
C LEU A 88 2.32 7.42 -5.84
N ALA A 89 1.43 6.71 -5.15
CA ALA A 89 0.46 5.74 -5.67
C ALA A 89 1.07 4.88 -6.79
N PRO A 90 1.99 3.93 -6.51
CA PRO A 90 2.67 3.16 -7.56
C PRO A 90 1.68 2.36 -8.42
N GLY A 91 1.80 2.48 -9.75
CA GLY A 91 0.89 1.80 -10.70
C GLY A 91 1.39 0.44 -11.18
N ASN A 92 2.60 0.03 -10.80
CA ASN A 92 3.24 -1.23 -11.15
C ASN A 92 4.33 -1.57 -10.12
N VAL A 93 4.82 -2.81 -10.17
CA VAL A 93 5.81 -3.33 -9.20
C VAL A 93 7.12 -2.54 -9.24
N GLU A 94 7.60 -2.14 -10.43
CA GLU A 94 8.83 -1.36 -10.56
C GLU A 94 8.75 0.01 -9.87
N MET A 95 7.57 0.64 -9.89
CA MET A 95 7.31 1.86 -9.12
C MET A 95 7.18 1.60 -7.62
N LEU A 96 6.66 0.43 -7.22
CA LEU A 96 6.47 0.06 -5.81
C LEU A 96 7.80 -0.22 -5.11
N LYS A 97 8.73 -0.90 -5.79
CA LYS A 97 10.03 -1.33 -5.24
C LYS A 97 10.79 -0.27 -4.42
N PRO A 98 10.99 0.96 -4.92
CA PRO A 98 11.72 1.98 -4.15
C PRO A 98 10.94 2.55 -2.94
N MET A 99 9.67 2.19 -2.76
CA MET A 99 8.83 2.68 -1.66
C MET A 99 8.81 1.75 -0.44
N ILE A 100 9.25 0.50 -0.61
CA ILE A 100 9.25 -0.52 0.44
C ILE A 100 10.68 -1.01 0.60
N GLU A 101 11.22 -0.88 1.82
CA GLU A 101 12.57 -1.35 2.12
C GLU A 101 12.65 -2.87 2.05
N ASN A 102 13.66 -3.40 1.35
CA ASN A 102 13.89 -4.85 1.18
C ASN A 102 12.64 -5.60 0.71
N ILE A 103 11.90 -5.01 -0.25
CA ILE A 103 10.63 -5.57 -0.76
C ILE A 103 10.78 -7.01 -1.26
N ASP A 104 11.88 -7.34 -1.94
CA ASP A 104 12.12 -8.68 -2.50
C ASP A 104 12.38 -9.74 -1.42
N ASP A 105 12.80 -9.31 -0.22
CA ASP A 105 12.99 -10.20 0.93
C ASP A 105 11.69 -10.37 1.74
N ARG A 106 10.81 -9.35 1.75
CA ARG A 106 9.57 -9.31 2.54
C ARG A 106 8.36 -9.88 1.81
N PHE A 107 8.30 -9.67 0.50
CA PHE A 107 7.15 -10.00 -0.33
C PHE A 107 7.57 -10.80 -1.57
N THR A 108 6.86 -11.89 -1.80
CA THR A 108 6.94 -12.65 -3.05
C THR A 108 6.48 -11.80 -4.23
N GLU A 109 6.87 -12.17 -5.46
CA GLU A 109 6.44 -11.45 -6.68
C GLU A 109 4.90 -11.34 -6.79
N GLU A 110 4.19 -12.40 -6.37
CA GLU A 110 2.72 -12.42 -6.35
C GLU A 110 2.17 -11.41 -5.33
N GLU A 111 2.71 -11.39 -4.12
CA GLU A 111 2.32 -10.41 -3.10
C GLU A 111 2.67 -8.97 -3.51
N GLN A 112 3.81 -8.74 -4.16
CA GLN A 112 4.15 -7.41 -4.70
C GLN A 112 3.10 -6.95 -5.71
N GLN A 113 2.62 -7.85 -6.57
CA GLN A 113 1.54 -7.54 -7.50
C GLN A 113 0.21 -7.28 -6.77
N ILE A 114 -0.12 -8.05 -5.72
CA ILE A 114 -1.30 -7.80 -4.88
C ILE A 114 -1.24 -6.40 -4.26
N ILE A 115 -0.09 -5.97 -3.73
CA ILE A 115 0.08 -4.61 -3.17
C ILE A 115 -0.23 -3.55 -4.22
N VAL A 116 0.31 -3.70 -5.44
CA VAL A 116 0.02 -2.80 -6.56
C VAL A 116 -1.46 -2.77 -6.88
N ASP A 117 -2.14 -3.91 -6.85
CA ASP A 117 -3.56 -3.99 -7.17
C ASP A 117 -4.41 -3.32 -6.06
N CYS A 118 -4.04 -3.47 -4.79
CA CYS A 118 -4.61 -2.71 -3.68
C CYS A 118 -4.42 -1.20 -3.85
N VAL A 119 -3.21 -0.76 -4.25
CA VAL A 119 -2.92 0.65 -4.55
C VAL A 119 -3.81 1.15 -5.68
N LYS A 120 -3.95 0.38 -6.75
CA LYS A 120 -4.78 0.79 -7.89
C LYS A 120 -6.25 0.90 -7.51
N GLU A 121 -6.74 -0.03 -6.70
CA GLU A 121 -8.14 -0.03 -6.26
C GLU A 121 -8.46 1.16 -5.34
N VAL A 122 -7.52 1.56 -4.49
CA VAL A 122 -7.77 2.58 -3.48
C VAL A 122 -7.29 3.96 -3.93
N TYR A 123 -6.02 4.07 -4.32
CA TYR A 123 -5.36 5.34 -4.62
C TYR A 123 -5.40 5.74 -6.09
N ARG A 124 -5.74 4.79 -6.98
CA ARG A 124 -5.95 5.04 -8.41
C ARG A 124 -7.36 4.66 -8.88
N CYS A 125 -8.34 4.75 -7.98
CA CYS A 125 -9.71 4.29 -8.22
C CYS A 125 -10.36 4.95 -9.46
N ASP A 126 -10.10 6.24 -9.69
CA ASP A 126 -10.67 6.98 -10.81
C ASP A 126 -10.01 6.65 -12.16
N GLU A 127 -8.86 5.95 -12.16
CA GLU A 127 -8.20 5.46 -13.38
C GLU A 127 -8.81 4.13 -13.88
N GLN A 128 -9.63 3.45 -13.06
CA GLN A 128 -10.22 2.16 -13.42
C GLN A 128 -11.57 2.28 -14.14
N GLU A 129 -12.19 3.46 -14.16
CA GLU A 129 -13.51 3.68 -14.80
C GLU A 129 -13.45 3.95 -16.32
N THR A 130 -12.39 3.51 -17.01
CA THR A 130 -12.23 3.67 -18.47
C THR A 130 -12.07 2.36 -19.23
#